data_AF-A0A5K0VIL5-F1
#
_entry.id   AF-A0A5K0VIL5-F1
#
_cell.length_a   1.000
_cell.length_b   1.000
_cell.length_c   1.000
_cell.angle_alpha   90.00
_cell.angle_beta   90.00
_cell.angle_gamma   90.00
#
_symmetry.space_group_name_H-M   'P 1'
#
loop_
_entity.id
_entity.type
_entity.pdbx_description
1 polymer ?
#
loop_
_entity_poly.entity_id
_entity_poly.type
_entity_poly.pdbx_seq_one_letter_code
_entity_poly.pdbx_strand_id
1 'polypeptide(L)' 'VGPMIRVGSEDLGPPWLVPMLKTNFFGPCRIHADSSKSECNMYCLDCMGNALCSYCLANHRDHHTVQ' A
#
# COMPACT_ATOMS: atom_id res chain seq x y z
N VAL A 1 22.78 6.62 18.73
CA VAL A 1 22.25 7.09 17.43
C VAL A 1 22.03 5.82 16.59
N GLY A 2 20.81 5.51 16.19
CA GLY A 2 20.54 4.28 15.43
C GLY A 2 21.33 4.29 14.11
N PRO A 3 21.78 3.14 13.59
CA PRO A 3 22.51 3.13 12.34
C PRO A 3 21.59 3.69 11.26
N MET A 4 22.08 4.68 10.51
CA MET A 4 21.39 5.20 9.35
C MET A 4 21.56 4.14 8.26
N ILE A 5 20.48 3.44 7.89
CA ILE A 5 20.50 2.43 6.82
C ILE A 5 20.93 3.17 5.54
N ARG A 6 22.16 2.89 5.09
CA ARG A 6 22.65 3.35 3.79
C ARG A 6 21.98 2.48 2.74
N VAL A 7 20.95 3.03 2.10
CA VAL A 7 20.24 2.43 0.97
C VAL A 7 21.18 2.34 -0.23
N GLY A 8 22.03 1.30 -0.25
CA GLY A 8 22.83 0.92 -1.40
C GLY A 8 21.93 0.23 -2.40
N SER A 9 21.78 0.86 -3.57
CA SER A 9 21.14 0.26 -4.74
C SER A 9 21.75 -1.11 -5.01
N GLU A 10 20.93 -2.17 -4.92
CA GLU A 10 21.08 -3.55 -5.43
C GLU A 10 20.59 -4.64 -4.44
N ASP A 11 20.31 -4.32 -3.16
CA ASP A 11 19.62 -5.22 -2.20
C ASP A 11 18.54 -4.47 -1.40
N LEU A 12 17.57 -3.88 -2.11
CA LEU A 12 16.54 -3.04 -1.50
C LEU A 12 15.21 -3.78 -1.33
N GLY A 13 15.30 -5.01 -0.85
CA GLY A 13 14.12 -5.81 -0.53
C GLY A 13 13.19 -6.05 -1.72
N PRO A 14 11.98 -6.55 -1.46
CA PRO A 14 11.03 -6.84 -2.51
C PRO A 14 10.53 -5.55 -3.19
N PRO A 15 10.15 -5.61 -4.47
CA PRO A 15 9.81 -4.43 -5.28
C PRO A 15 8.63 -3.61 -4.71
N TRP A 16 7.76 -4.23 -3.91
CA TRP A 16 6.63 -3.57 -3.25
C TRP A 16 7.00 -2.76 -2.01
N LEU A 17 8.21 -2.93 -1.45
CA LEU A 17 8.57 -2.32 -0.16
C LEU A 17 8.66 -0.80 -0.22
N VAL A 18 9.45 -0.27 -1.17
CA VAL A 18 9.61 1.17 -1.36
C VAL A 18 8.30 1.88 -1.71
N PRO A 19 7.47 1.40 -2.66
CA PRO A 19 6.22 2.07 -2.97
C PRO A 19 5.20 1.96 -1.83
N MET A 20 5.14 0.83 -1.11
CA MET A 20 4.29 0.70 0.08
C MET A 20 4.66 1.77 1.12
N LEU A 21 5.94 1.93 1.46
CA LEU A 21 6.39 2.92 2.45
C LEU A 21 6.13 4.38 2.02
N LYS A 22 6.08 4.66 0.71
CA LYS A 22 5.76 5.98 0.17
C LYS A 22 4.26 6.22 -0.02
N THR A 23 3.44 5.18 0.09
CA THR A 23 2.00 5.26 -0.16
C THR A 23 1.30 5.98 0.99
N ASN A 24 0.33 6.82 0.65
CA ASN A 24 -0.45 7.55 1.64
C ASN A 24 -1.61 6.68 2.15
N PHE A 25 -1.43 6.09 3.34
CA PHE A 25 -2.47 5.32 4.03
C PHE A 25 -3.41 6.23 4.83
N PHE A 26 -4.53 5.66 5.29
CA PHE A 26 -5.52 6.28 6.18
C PHE A 26 -6.24 7.51 5.60
N GLY A 27 -6.10 7.74 4.29
CA GLY A 27 -6.92 8.72 3.58
C GLY A 27 -8.25 8.12 3.12
N PRO A 28 -9.27 8.94 2.82
CA PRO A 28 -10.49 8.47 2.17
C PRO A 28 -10.18 8.03 0.74
N CYS A 29 -10.76 6.91 0.33
CA CYS A 29 -10.69 6.43 -1.04
C CYS A 29 -11.30 7.44 -1.99
N ARG A 30 -10.59 7.79 -3.06
CA ARG A 30 -11.08 8.75 -4.07
C ARG A 30 -12.33 8.31 -4.81
N ILE A 31 -12.57 6.99 -4.89
CA ILE A 31 -13.69 6.39 -5.60
C ILE A 31 -14.85 6.11 -4.65
N HIS A 32 -14.54 5.67 -3.42
CA HIS A 32 -15.54 5.23 -2.45
C HIS A 32 -15.68 6.19 -1.27
N ALA A 33 -15.31 7.47 -1.42
CA ALA A 33 -15.19 8.44 -0.33
C ALA A 33 -16.43 8.49 0.59
N ASP A 34 -17.63 8.42 0.00
CA ASP A 34 -18.92 8.50 0.68
C ASP A 34 -19.36 7.21 1.39
N SER A 35 -18.58 6.13 1.30
CA SER A 35 -18.93 4.84 1.92
C SER A 35 -18.32 4.69 3.32
N SER A 36 -19.02 4.00 4.23
CA SER A 36 -18.58 3.80 5.62
C SER A 36 -17.27 3.00 5.80
N LYS A 37 -16.71 2.44 4.72
CA LYS A 37 -15.41 1.72 4.70
C LYS A 37 -14.51 2.26 3.58
N SER A 38 -14.49 3.57 3.44
CA SER A 38 -13.72 4.28 2.42
C SER A 38 -12.26 4.46 2.80
N GLU A 39 -11.87 4.20 4.05
CA GLU A 39 -10.49 4.35 4.48
C GLU A 39 -9.55 3.42 3.69
N CYS A 40 -8.53 4.03 3.07
CA CYS A 40 -7.49 3.33 2.35
C CYS A 40 -6.39 2.87 3.33
N ASN A 41 -6.59 1.72 3.95
CA ASN A 41 -5.64 1.10 4.88
C ASN A 41 -5.00 -0.19 4.35
N MET A 42 -5.34 -0.60 3.13
CA MET A 42 -4.82 -1.82 2.53
C MET A 42 -3.88 -1.50 1.37
N TYR A 43 -2.95 -2.38 1.04
CA TYR A 43 -2.03 -2.24 -0.08
C TYR A 43 -1.90 -3.55 -0.84
N CYS A 44 -1.93 -3.48 -2.17
CA CYS A 44 -1.71 -4.65 -3.01
C CYS A 44 -0.24 -4.73 -3.44
N LEU A 45 0.45 -5.77 -2.99
CA LEU A 45 1.86 -6.04 -3.30
C LEU A 45 2.06 -6.39 -4.78
N ASP A 46 1.04 -6.98 -5.42
CA ASP A 46 1.09 -7.37 -6.82
C ASP A 46 0.93 -6.17 -7.77
N CYS A 47 -0.09 -5.33 -7.54
CA CYS A 47 -0.32 -4.13 -8.34
C CYS A 47 0.64 -2.98 -8.03
N MET A 48 1.23 -2.96 -6.84
CA MET A 48 2.10 -1.89 -6.34
C MET A 48 1.54 -0.48 -6.56
N GLY A 49 0.21 -0.34 -6.46
CA GLY A 49 -0.53 0.87 -6.78
C GLY A 49 -0.69 1.83 -5.60
N ASN A 50 -1.87 2.44 -5.48
CA ASN A 50 -2.24 3.24 -4.32
C ASN A 50 -2.82 2.36 -3.21
N ALA A 51 -2.95 2.93 -2.00
CA ALA A 51 -3.69 2.29 -0.92
C ALA A 51 -5.16 2.07 -1.33
N LEU A 52 -5.68 0.94 -0.89
CA LEU A 52 -6.97 0.37 -1.21
C LEU A 52 -7.88 0.44 0.02
N CYS A 53 -9.15 0.72 -0.21
CA CYS A 53 -10.18 0.54 0.81
C CYS A 53 -10.80 -0.87 0.72
N SER A 54 -11.69 -1.22 1.65
CA SER A 54 -12.36 -2.52 1.67
C SER A 54 -13.12 -2.84 0.37
N TYR A 55 -13.63 -1.82 -0.33
CA TYR A 55 -14.32 -2.00 -1.60
C TYR A 55 -13.35 -2.24 -2.76
N CYS A 56 -12.25 -1.49 -2.82
CA CYS A 56 -11.21 -1.71 -3.82
C CYS A 56 -10.60 -3.11 -3.70
N LEU A 57 -10.45 -3.61 -2.47
CA LEU A 57 -9.96 -4.97 -2.20
C LEU A 57 -10.80 -6.05 -2.89
N ALA A 58 -12.10 -5.84 -3.07
CA ALA A 58 -12.97 -6.82 -3.73
C ALA A 58 -12.58 -7.08 -5.19
N ASN A 59 -11.79 -6.20 -5.80
CA ASN A 59 -11.21 -6.34 -7.14
C ASN A 59 -9.77 -6.91 -7.13
N HIS A 60 -9.23 -7.23 -5.95
CA HIS A 60 -7.88 -7.76 -5.72
C HIS A 60 -7.92 -9.10 -4.96
N ARG A 61 -8.98 -9.90 -5.15
CA ARG A 61 -9.22 -11.14 -4.37
C ARG A 61 -8.12 -12.19 -4.52
N ASP A 62 -7.42 -12.18 -5.66
CA ASP A 62 -6.35 -13.14 -5.98
C ASP A 62 -4.95 -12.53 -5.77
N HIS A 63 -4.87 -11.30 -5.29
CA HIS A 63 -3.59 -10.62 -5.13
C HIS A 63 -3.12 -10.66 -3.67
N HIS A 64 -1.81 -10.61 -3.49
CA HIS A 64 -1.24 -10.46 -2.15
C HIS A 64 -1.46 -9.03 -1.66
N THR A 65 -2.26 -8.89 -0.59
CA THR A 65 -2.53 -7.61 0.05
C THR A 65 -2.11 -7.60 1.51
N VAL A 66 -1.72 -6.42 1.99
CA VAL A 66 -1.33 -6.17 3.39
C VAL A 66 -2.11 -4.98 3.95
N GLN A 67 -2.29 -4.94 5.28
CA GLN A 67 -2.91 -3.85 6.03
C GLN A 67 -1.90 -3.26 7.02
#